data_AF-A0A401ZZ60-F1
#
_entry.id   AF-A0A401ZZ60-F1
#
_cell.length_a   1.000
_cell.length_b   1.000
_cell.length_c   1.000
_cell.angle_alpha   90.00
_cell.angle_beta   90.00
_cell.angle_gamma   90.00
#
_symmetry.space_group_name_H-M   'P 1'
#
loop_
_entity.id
_entity.type
_entity.pdbx_description
1 polymer ?
#
loop_
_entity_poly.entity_id
_entity_poly.type
_entity_poly.pdbx_seq_one_letter_code
_entity_poly.pdbx_strand_id
1 'polypeptide(L)'
;MPRMQAPKGYYTATEVKEILNISDSMVRRYVQKGKITYSTPPERKQGFYLKKDVDNLYNELEAFLNLEEEIEPTSFTVASSEDIPGCIALNRELFTAKVDTDDATLIRKWTNWIQKNPEVVHILKTNNEILGIATVIPFRPGSTKYEKVIHDDTSILLGDVDINEDDIEKYAARNTVQLYIAEIGIKPSLEKDLRRRYGAKLISSFMDTVVDLGKRGIIIDSMTSVGATRSGIKLLQHFGFSEIVFPRSDTRMFAIDMKQSGAPLIQAYREALENFNKQSQ
;
A
#
# COMPACT_ATOMS: atom_id res chain seq x y z
N MET A 1 38.90 4.54 4.79
CA MET A 1 38.80 5.21 6.11
C MET A 1 37.97 4.33 7.02
N PRO A 2 38.38 4.09 8.28
CA PRO A 2 37.60 3.27 9.22
C PRO A 2 36.20 3.87 9.41
N ARG A 3 35.16 3.02 9.39
CA ARG A 3 33.78 3.43 9.68
C ARG A 3 33.73 3.99 11.11
N MET A 4 33.37 5.26 11.24
CA MET A 4 33.28 5.92 12.55
C MET A 4 32.12 5.31 13.34
N GLN A 5 32.41 4.82 14.54
CA GLN A 5 31.41 4.30 15.45
C GLN A 5 30.59 5.44 16.07
N ALA A 6 29.29 5.21 16.26
CA ALA A 6 28.41 6.12 16.98
C ALA A 6 28.85 6.24 18.46
N PRO A 7 28.77 7.44 19.06
CA PRO A 7 28.91 7.59 20.50
C PRO A 7 27.89 6.74 21.27
N LYS A 8 28.20 6.37 22.52
CA LYS A 8 27.30 5.60 23.38
C LYS A 8 25.95 6.33 23.52
N GLY A 9 24.86 5.61 23.27
CA GLY A 9 23.49 6.15 23.34
C GLY A 9 22.99 6.81 22.05
N TYR A 10 23.73 6.69 20.93
CA TYR A 10 23.33 7.21 19.63
C TYR A 10 23.49 6.16 18.53
N TYR A 11 22.79 6.39 17.42
CA TYR A 11 22.95 5.67 16.16
C TYR A 11 23.47 6.59 15.06
N THR A 12 24.20 6.02 14.11
CA THR A 12 24.52 6.63 12.81
C THR A 12 23.30 6.64 11.90
N ALA A 13 23.33 7.45 10.84
CA ALA A 13 22.25 7.48 9.85
C ALA A 13 22.00 6.10 9.20
N THR A 14 23.06 5.33 8.96
CA THR A 14 22.96 3.98 8.39
C THR A 14 22.24 3.04 9.34
N GLU A 15 22.62 3.01 10.62
CA GLU A 15 21.96 2.17 11.63
C GLU A 15 20.48 2.55 11.79
N VAL A 16 20.13 3.83 11.81
CA VAL A 16 18.72 4.26 11.91
C VAL A 16 17.89 3.76 10.73
N LYS A 17 18.42 3.83 9.51
CA LYS A 17 17.74 3.33 8.32
C LYS A 17 17.56 1.82 8.36
N GLU A 18 18.56 1.10 8.80
CA GLU A 18 18.52 -0.37 8.94
C GLU A 18 17.52 -0.78 10.02
N ILE A 19 17.56 -0.15 11.21
CA ILE A 19 16.67 -0.46 12.34
C ILE A 19 15.21 -0.16 11.99
N LEU A 20 14.94 1.03 11.47
CA LEU A 20 13.57 1.46 11.17
C LEU A 20 13.08 0.99 9.80
N ASN A 21 13.96 0.42 8.98
CA ASN A 21 13.68 0.02 7.61
C ASN A 21 13.07 1.15 6.74
N ILE A 22 13.64 2.36 6.80
CA ILE A 22 13.12 3.56 6.11
C ILE A 22 14.20 4.31 5.31
N SER A 23 13.76 5.16 4.38
CA SER A 23 14.65 6.01 3.56
C SER A 23 15.22 7.21 4.32
N ASP A 24 16.31 7.80 3.81
CA ASP A 24 16.92 9.03 4.36
C ASP A 24 15.93 10.21 4.44
N SER A 25 15.04 10.34 3.47
CA SER A 25 14.01 11.39 3.45
C SER A 25 13.02 11.20 4.59
N MET A 26 12.64 9.96 4.90
CA MET A 26 11.77 9.64 6.03
C MET A 26 12.46 9.88 7.37
N VAL A 27 13.74 9.52 7.52
CA VAL A 27 14.52 9.85 8.72
C VAL A 27 14.52 11.37 8.97
N ARG A 28 14.84 12.17 7.95
CA ARG A 28 14.81 13.65 8.06
C ARG A 28 13.44 14.17 8.45
N ARG A 29 12.38 13.59 7.88
CA ARG A 29 11.00 13.97 8.21
C ARG A 29 10.64 13.65 9.67
N TYR A 30 11.12 12.52 10.22
CA TYR A 30 10.93 12.21 11.63
C TYR A 30 11.70 13.16 12.55
N VAL A 31 12.91 13.56 12.16
CA VAL A 31 13.67 14.60 12.87
C VAL A 31 12.92 15.94 12.86
N GLN A 32 12.44 16.39 11.70
CA GLN A 32 11.67 17.63 11.57
C GLN A 32 10.39 17.64 12.42
N LYS A 33 9.76 16.47 12.59
CA LYS A 33 8.57 16.29 13.44
C LYS A 33 8.89 16.14 14.93
N GLY A 34 10.16 16.18 15.33
CA GLY A 34 10.59 15.96 16.71
C GLY A 34 10.35 14.52 17.20
N LYS A 35 10.18 13.56 16.29
CA LYS A 35 10.03 12.14 16.62
C LYS A 35 11.37 11.45 16.86
N ILE A 36 12.45 11.95 16.26
CA ILE A 36 13.81 11.49 16.48
C ILE A 36 14.68 12.71 16.77
N THR A 37 15.38 12.71 17.91
CA THR A 37 16.36 13.76 18.21
C THR A 37 17.64 13.56 17.39
N TYR A 38 18.03 14.59 16.63
CA TYR A 38 19.29 14.64 15.90
C TYR A 38 20.25 15.61 16.58
N SER A 39 21.50 15.19 16.80
CA SER A 39 22.53 16.01 17.45
C SER A 39 23.84 15.96 16.67
N THR A 40 24.53 17.09 16.55
CA THR A 40 25.87 17.16 15.94
C THR A 40 26.86 17.61 17.00
N PRO A 41 27.74 16.72 17.49
CA PRO A 41 28.75 17.09 18.47
C PRO A 41 29.68 18.20 17.95
N PRO A 42 30.12 19.16 18.76
CA PRO A 42 30.93 20.30 18.31
C PRO A 42 32.21 19.92 17.57
N GLU A 43 32.80 18.76 17.93
CA GLU A 43 34.05 18.26 17.35
C GLU A 43 33.84 17.38 16.09
N ARG A 44 32.60 17.20 15.64
CA ARG A 44 32.28 16.25 14.56
C ARG A 44 31.51 16.91 13.42
N LYS A 45 31.85 16.51 12.19
CA LYS A 45 31.16 16.95 10.96
C LYS A 45 29.86 16.17 10.67
N GLN A 46 29.69 15.00 11.30
CA GLN A 46 28.53 14.14 11.13
C GLN A 46 27.69 14.16 12.40
N GLY A 47 26.38 14.25 12.27
CA GLY A 47 25.45 14.12 13.39
C GLY A 47 24.96 12.69 13.60
N PHE A 48 24.37 12.49 14.77
CA PHE A 48 23.90 11.21 15.27
C PHE A 48 22.48 11.33 15.81
N TYR A 49 21.78 10.21 15.87
CA TYR A 49 20.38 10.12 16.27
C TYR A 49 20.29 9.49 17.65
N LEU A 50 19.47 10.07 18.54
CA LEU A 50 19.35 9.57 19.90
C LEU A 50 18.74 8.16 19.89
N LYS A 51 19.49 7.18 20.42
CA LYS A 51 19.12 5.77 20.39
C LYS A 51 17.73 5.52 20.97
N LYS A 52 17.43 6.13 22.12
CA LYS A 52 16.13 6.01 22.80
C LYS A 52 14.95 6.38 21.89
N ASP A 53 15.07 7.46 21.10
CA ASP A 53 13.97 7.90 20.25
C ASP A 53 13.79 6.98 19.04
N VAL A 54 14.90 6.48 18.48
CA VAL A 54 14.89 5.51 17.39
C VAL A 54 14.30 4.19 17.88
N ASP A 55 14.73 3.68 19.03
CA ASP A 55 14.19 2.45 19.63
C ASP A 55 12.70 2.61 19.98
N ASN A 56 12.28 3.78 20.50
CA ASN A 56 10.86 4.05 20.75
C ASN A 56 10.03 4.06 19.48
N LEU A 57 10.54 4.67 18.41
CA LEU A 57 9.86 4.69 17.11
C LEU A 57 9.83 3.30 16.49
N TYR A 58 10.92 2.53 16.61
CA TYR A 58 10.97 1.13 16.23
C TYR A 58 9.90 0.34 16.96
N ASN A 59 9.82 0.47 18.28
CA ASN A 59 8.78 -0.19 19.09
C ASN A 59 7.36 0.30 18.74
N GLU A 60 7.16 1.57 18.37
CA GLU A 60 5.87 2.09 17.89
C GLU A 60 5.47 1.42 16.55
N LEU A 61 6.45 1.20 15.66
CA LEU A 61 6.27 0.55 14.36
C LEU A 61 6.09 -0.97 14.52
N GLU A 62 6.92 -1.63 15.32
CA GLU A 62 6.82 -3.04 15.65
C GLU A 62 5.54 -3.34 16.41
N ALA A 63 5.15 -2.54 17.41
CA ALA A 63 3.87 -2.73 18.09
C ALA A 63 2.68 -2.46 17.16
N PHE A 64 2.86 -1.74 16.05
CA PHE A 64 1.84 -1.65 15.01
C PHE A 64 1.76 -2.94 14.16
N LEU A 65 2.90 -3.62 13.93
CA LEU A 65 3.01 -4.83 13.11
C LEU A 65 2.74 -6.13 13.90
N ASN A 66 3.25 -6.22 15.14
CA ASN A 66 3.22 -7.39 16.03
C ASN A 66 1.96 -7.47 16.92
N LEU A 67 0.88 -6.77 16.60
CA LEU A 67 -0.42 -6.98 17.26
C LEU A 67 -1.09 -8.32 16.86
N GLU A 68 -0.32 -9.36 16.56
CA GLU A 68 -0.80 -10.68 16.17
C GLU A 68 -1.23 -11.55 17.36
N GLU A 69 -1.13 -11.07 18.62
CA GLU A 69 -1.69 -11.80 19.77
C GLU A 69 -3.22 -11.63 19.86
N GLU A 70 -3.90 -12.79 19.77
CA GLU A 70 -5.35 -13.01 19.92
C GLU A 70 -6.24 -12.17 19.01
N ILE A 71 -6.12 -12.41 17.71
CA ILE A 71 -7.18 -12.07 16.76
C ILE A 71 -7.87 -13.38 16.37
N GLU A 72 -9.19 -13.36 16.27
CA GLU A 72 -9.94 -14.47 15.67
C GLU A 72 -9.29 -14.88 14.33
N PRO A 73 -9.30 -16.17 13.97
CA PRO A 73 -8.73 -16.61 12.70
C PRO A 73 -9.27 -15.79 11.54
N THR A 74 -8.38 -15.08 10.86
CA THR A 74 -8.70 -14.31 9.65
C THR A 74 -8.22 -15.03 8.41
N SER A 75 -8.97 -14.93 7.32
CA SER A 75 -8.51 -15.33 5.98
C SER A 75 -8.39 -14.11 5.08
N PHE A 76 -7.26 -14.01 4.38
CA PHE A 76 -7.07 -13.04 3.30
C PHE A 76 -7.16 -13.81 1.98
N THR A 77 -8.18 -13.53 1.19
CA THR A 77 -8.46 -14.27 -0.06
C THR A 77 -8.87 -13.33 -1.16
N VAL A 78 -8.81 -13.83 -2.40
CA VAL A 78 -9.50 -13.20 -3.52
C VAL A 78 -11.01 -13.28 -3.30
N ALA A 79 -11.76 -12.25 -3.70
CA ALA A 79 -13.21 -12.23 -3.61
C ALA A 79 -13.85 -13.16 -4.65
N SER A 80 -14.85 -13.93 -4.21
CA SER A 80 -15.73 -14.66 -5.11
C SER A 80 -16.92 -13.79 -5.54
N SER A 81 -17.68 -14.23 -6.56
CA SER A 81 -18.92 -13.54 -6.96
C SER A 81 -19.94 -13.42 -5.82
N GLU A 82 -19.94 -14.39 -4.89
CA GLU A 82 -20.81 -14.38 -3.70
C GLU A 82 -20.42 -13.28 -2.69
N ASP A 83 -19.17 -12.83 -2.73
CA ASP A 83 -18.65 -11.80 -1.82
C ASP A 83 -18.94 -10.38 -2.28
N ILE A 84 -19.24 -10.19 -3.57
CA ILE A 84 -19.40 -8.87 -4.19
C ILE A 84 -20.47 -8.00 -3.50
N PRO A 85 -21.66 -8.51 -3.14
CA PRO A 85 -22.62 -7.71 -2.38
C PRO A 85 -22.07 -7.21 -1.04
N GLY A 86 -21.32 -8.04 -0.31
CA GLY A 86 -20.69 -7.67 0.94
C GLY A 86 -19.55 -6.66 0.77
N CYS A 87 -18.79 -6.78 -0.33
CA CYS A 87 -17.74 -5.82 -0.70
C CYS A 87 -18.33 -4.43 -0.98
N ILE A 88 -19.42 -4.36 -1.74
CA ILE A 88 -20.12 -3.11 -2.05
C ILE A 88 -20.69 -2.47 -0.78
N ALA A 89 -21.29 -3.27 0.11
CA ALA A 89 -21.78 -2.79 1.38
C ALA A 89 -20.66 -2.20 2.25
N LEU A 90 -19.51 -2.89 2.36
CA LEU A 90 -18.34 -2.39 3.07
C LEU A 90 -17.79 -1.10 2.43
N ASN A 91 -17.73 -1.05 1.10
CA ASN A 91 -17.25 0.13 0.38
C ASN A 91 -18.16 1.35 0.66
N ARG A 92 -19.49 1.19 0.62
CA ARG A 92 -20.43 2.26 1.02
C ARG A 92 -20.26 2.70 2.48
N GLU A 93 -19.88 1.79 3.38
CA GLU A 93 -19.58 2.13 4.77
C GLU A 93 -18.28 2.94 4.90
N LEU A 94 -17.26 2.59 4.11
CA LEU A 94 -15.95 3.24 4.09
C LEU A 94 -15.99 4.64 3.48
N PHE A 95 -16.75 4.81 2.40
CA PHE A 95 -16.78 6.03 1.61
C PHE A 95 -18.17 6.64 1.66
N THR A 96 -18.31 7.69 2.46
CA THR A 96 -19.56 8.47 2.60
C THR A 96 -19.88 9.35 1.39
N ALA A 97 -19.04 9.29 0.34
CA ALA A 97 -19.32 9.96 -0.92
C ALA A 97 -20.63 9.40 -1.50
N LYS A 98 -21.58 10.29 -1.78
CA LYS A 98 -22.82 9.90 -2.45
C LYS A 98 -22.47 9.45 -3.86
N VAL A 99 -22.48 8.14 -4.07
CA VAL A 99 -22.44 7.56 -5.40
C VAL A 99 -23.86 7.15 -5.77
N ASP A 100 -24.36 7.79 -6.82
CA ASP A 100 -25.74 7.62 -7.32
C ASP A 100 -25.95 6.28 -8.02
N THR A 101 -24.88 5.52 -8.28
CA THR A 101 -24.95 4.19 -8.87
C THR A 101 -25.63 3.20 -7.92
N ASP A 102 -26.62 2.47 -8.42
CA ASP A 102 -27.35 1.46 -7.66
C ASP A 102 -26.52 0.17 -7.45
N ASP A 103 -26.86 -0.59 -6.40
CA ASP A 103 -26.12 -1.81 -6.04
C ASP A 103 -26.16 -2.88 -7.13
N ALA A 104 -27.25 -3.02 -7.89
CA ALA A 104 -27.34 -4.06 -8.92
C ALA A 104 -26.39 -3.76 -10.09
N THR A 105 -26.24 -2.47 -10.44
CA THR A 105 -25.24 -2.02 -11.42
C THR A 105 -23.82 -2.25 -10.93
N LEU A 106 -23.51 -1.95 -9.66
CA LEU A 106 -22.19 -2.19 -9.08
C LEU A 106 -21.86 -3.69 -9.00
N ILE A 107 -22.82 -4.52 -8.57
CA ILE A 107 -22.67 -5.98 -8.50
C ILE A 107 -22.30 -6.52 -9.87
N ARG A 108 -23.06 -6.16 -10.92
CA ARG A 108 -22.76 -6.58 -12.29
C ARG A 108 -21.36 -6.15 -12.73
N LYS A 109 -21.00 -4.88 -12.49
CA LYS A 109 -19.71 -4.32 -12.89
C LYS A 109 -18.54 -5.05 -12.22
N TRP A 110 -18.59 -5.20 -10.90
CA TRP A 110 -17.53 -5.87 -10.15
C TRP A 110 -17.46 -7.36 -10.46
N THR A 111 -18.61 -7.99 -10.76
CA THR A 111 -18.65 -9.38 -11.23
C THR A 111 -17.90 -9.53 -12.56
N ASN A 112 -18.11 -8.63 -13.52
CA ASN A 112 -17.37 -8.63 -14.78
C ASN A 112 -15.86 -8.41 -14.55
N TRP A 113 -15.50 -7.52 -13.62
CA TRP A 113 -14.10 -7.27 -13.26
C TRP A 113 -13.42 -8.53 -12.72
N ILE A 114 -14.02 -9.22 -11.74
CA ILE A 114 -13.42 -10.44 -11.18
C ILE A 114 -13.46 -11.62 -12.17
N GLN A 115 -14.43 -11.67 -13.09
CA GLN A 115 -14.44 -12.66 -14.18
C GLN A 115 -13.28 -12.43 -15.15
N LYS A 116 -12.95 -11.15 -15.44
CA LYS A 116 -11.80 -10.81 -16.28
C LYS A 116 -10.49 -11.14 -15.58
N ASN A 117 -10.31 -10.66 -14.35
CA ASN A 117 -9.16 -10.94 -13.51
C ASN A 117 -9.63 -11.17 -12.07
N PRO A 118 -9.62 -12.43 -11.57
CA PRO A 118 -10.08 -12.75 -10.24
C PRO A 118 -9.38 -11.92 -9.15
N GLU A 119 -8.11 -11.62 -9.32
CA GLU A 119 -7.26 -10.95 -8.35
C GLU A 119 -7.40 -9.41 -8.35
N VAL A 120 -8.54 -8.88 -8.82
CA VAL A 120 -8.85 -7.44 -8.74
C VAL A 120 -9.32 -7.05 -7.34
N VAL A 121 -10.06 -7.93 -6.66
CA VAL A 121 -10.63 -7.66 -5.34
C VAL A 121 -10.12 -8.70 -4.36
N HIS A 122 -9.44 -8.23 -3.31
CA HIS A 122 -9.00 -9.02 -2.18
C HIS A 122 -9.80 -8.62 -0.94
N ILE A 123 -10.09 -9.60 -0.09
CA ILE A 123 -10.89 -9.41 1.12
C ILE A 123 -10.23 -10.08 2.31
N LEU A 124 -10.35 -9.42 3.45
CA LEU A 124 -10.03 -9.97 4.76
C LEU A 124 -11.33 -10.38 5.44
N LYS A 125 -11.46 -11.65 5.82
CA LYS A 125 -12.64 -12.19 6.49
C LYS A 125 -12.34 -12.76 7.86
N THR A 126 -13.36 -12.77 8.72
CA THR A 126 -13.45 -13.67 9.88
C THR A 126 -14.86 -14.23 9.95
N ASN A 127 -15.04 -15.52 10.27
CA ASN A 127 -16.37 -16.15 10.41
C ASN A 127 -17.36 -15.83 9.25
N ASN A 128 -16.88 -15.84 8.00
CA ASN A 128 -17.61 -15.42 6.79
C ASN A 128 -18.04 -13.93 6.71
N GLU A 129 -17.69 -13.11 7.69
CA GLU A 129 -17.87 -11.66 7.63
C GLU A 129 -16.69 -10.99 6.94
N ILE A 130 -16.96 -10.08 6.00
CA ILE A 130 -15.95 -9.25 5.35
C ILE A 130 -15.59 -8.08 6.28
N LEU A 131 -14.34 -8.10 6.77
CA LEU A 131 -13.79 -7.07 7.65
C LEU A 131 -13.02 -6.00 6.89
N GLY A 132 -12.45 -6.36 5.74
CA GLY A 132 -11.55 -5.51 4.99
C GLY A 132 -11.55 -5.81 3.50
N ILE A 133 -11.18 -4.82 2.72
CA ILE A 133 -11.13 -4.89 1.27
C ILE A 133 -9.88 -4.18 0.75
N ALA A 134 -9.25 -4.78 -0.27
CA ALA A 134 -8.24 -4.15 -1.09
C ALA A 134 -8.59 -4.40 -2.57
N THR A 135 -8.84 -3.34 -3.32
CA THR A 135 -9.20 -3.41 -4.74
C THR A 135 -8.08 -2.80 -5.56
N VAL A 136 -7.51 -3.60 -6.47
CA VAL A 136 -6.41 -3.19 -7.35
C VAL A 136 -6.77 -3.51 -8.78
N ILE A 137 -6.75 -2.47 -9.61
CA ILE A 137 -7.10 -2.56 -11.01
C ILE A 137 -5.80 -2.56 -11.83
N PRO A 138 -5.42 -3.68 -12.45
CA PRO A 138 -4.29 -3.74 -13.36
C PRO A 138 -4.69 -3.19 -14.73
N PHE A 139 -3.92 -2.22 -15.21
CA PHE A 139 -4.06 -1.65 -16.54
C PHE A 139 -2.87 -2.03 -17.42
N ARG A 140 -3.07 -2.01 -18.74
CA ARG A 140 -1.96 -2.07 -19.69
C ARG A 140 -1.14 -0.76 -19.64
N PRO A 141 0.18 -0.82 -19.85
CA PRO A 141 1.00 0.37 -20.04
C PRO A 141 0.45 1.29 -21.14
N GLY A 142 0.31 2.57 -20.84
CA GLY A 142 -0.25 3.56 -21.77
C GLY A 142 -1.78 3.49 -21.90
N SER A 143 -2.47 2.81 -20.98
CA SER A 143 -3.93 2.81 -20.93
C SER A 143 -4.46 4.23 -20.77
N THR A 144 -5.27 4.68 -21.73
CA THR A 144 -5.91 6.00 -21.65
C THR A 144 -6.77 6.14 -20.39
N LYS A 145 -7.39 5.06 -19.90
CA LYS A 145 -8.16 5.09 -18.65
C LYS A 145 -7.28 5.31 -17.43
N TYR A 146 -6.13 4.64 -17.38
CA TYR A 146 -5.15 4.84 -16.31
C TYR A 146 -4.63 6.28 -16.31
N GLU A 147 -4.30 6.83 -17.47
CA GLU A 147 -3.86 8.22 -17.60
C GLU A 147 -4.95 9.21 -17.14
N LYS A 148 -6.22 8.99 -17.52
CA LYS A 148 -7.34 9.81 -17.05
C LYS A 148 -7.51 9.77 -15.54
N VAL A 149 -7.31 8.61 -14.92
CA VAL A 149 -7.35 8.50 -13.46
C VAL A 149 -6.29 9.37 -12.81
N ILE A 150 -5.10 9.41 -13.41
CA ILE A 150 -3.95 10.14 -12.84
C ILE A 150 -4.02 11.64 -13.13
N HIS A 151 -4.56 12.02 -14.27
CA HIS A 151 -4.47 13.39 -14.78
C HIS A 151 -5.80 14.14 -14.83
N ASP A 152 -6.93 13.44 -14.85
CA ASP A 152 -8.25 14.07 -14.82
C ASP A 152 -8.82 14.09 -13.39
N ASP A 153 -9.80 14.96 -13.17
CA ASP A 153 -10.59 15.03 -11.93
C ASP A 153 -11.56 13.83 -11.81
N THR A 154 -11.05 12.62 -12.03
CA THR A 154 -11.86 11.39 -12.01
C THR A 154 -11.49 10.56 -10.80
N SER A 155 -12.39 10.52 -9.82
CA SER A 155 -12.24 9.63 -8.66
C SER A 155 -12.75 8.23 -9.00
N ILE A 156 -11.97 7.18 -8.68
CA ILE A 156 -12.42 5.77 -8.82
C ILE A 156 -13.11 5.23 -7.58
N LEU A 157 -13.69 6.09 -6.76
CA LEU A 157 -14.50 5.60 -5.66
C LEU A 157 -15.77 4.97 -6.24
N LEU A 158 -16.13 3.78 -5.77
CA LEU A 158 -17.45 3.13 -6.02
C LEU A 158 -17.83 2.99 -7.49
N GLY A 159 -16.87 2.80 -8.40
CA GLY A 159 -17.18 2.60 -9.81
C GLY A 159 -17.64 3.85 -10.55
N ASP A 160 -17.37 5.06 -10.02
CA ASP A 160 -17.60 6.34 -10.72
C ASP A 160 -16.76 6.48 -12.01
N VAL A 161 -15.72 5.68 -12.19
CA VAL A 161 -14.99 5.68 -13.46
C VAL A 161 -15.63 4.72 -14.45
N ASP A 162 -15.74 5.18 -15.67
CA ASP A 162 -15.92 4.40 -16.89
C ASP A 162 -14.71 3.45 -17.11
N ILE A 163 -14.56 2.45 -16.23
CA ILE A 163 -13.66 1.29 -16.36
C ILE A 163 -14.55 0.09 -16.65
N ASN A 164 -14.34 -0.50 -17.82
CA ASN A 164 -14.97 -1.76 -18.21
C ASN A 164 -13.96 -2.92 -18.08
N GLU A 165 -14.44 -4.15 -18.29
CA GLU A 165 -13.62 -5.36 -18.25
C GLU A 165 -12.50 -5.41 -19.29
N ASP A 166 -12.55 -4.63 -20.37
CA ASP A 166 -11.50 -4.59 -21.40
C ASP A 166 -10.35 -3.67 -21.02
N ASP A 167 -10.58 -2.74 -20.09
CA ASP A 167 -9.54 -1.90 -19.50
C ASP A 167 -8.70 -2.66 -18.46
N ILE A 168 -9.21 -3.78 -17.96
CA ILE A 168 -8.58 -4.60 -16.92
C ILE A 168 -7.69 -5.68 -17.54
N GLU A 169 -6.43 -5.70 -17.13
CA GLU A 169 -5.45 -6.65 -17.61
C GLU A 169 -5.37 -7.90 -16.75
N LYS A 170 -5.10 -9.06 -17.38
CA LYS A 170 -4.88 -10.31 -16.64
C LYS A 170 -3.44 -10.37 -16.13
N TYR A 171 -3.26 -10.92 -14.94
CA TYR A 171 -1.95 -11.29 -14.46
C TYR A 171 -1.45 -12.53 -15.20
N ALA A 172 -0.41 -12.35 -16.01
CA ALA A 172 0.25 -13.41 -16.75
C ALA A 172 1.75 -13.20 -16.69
N ALA A 173 2.51 -14.29 -16.66
CA ALA A 173 3.97 -14.23 -16.65
C ALA A 173 4.49 -13.39 -17.84
N ARG A 174 5.48 -12.54 -17.57
CA ARG A 174 6.09 -11.58 -18.51
C ARG A 174 5.15 -10.48 -19.01
N ASN A 175 3.89 -10.46 -18.57
CA ASN A 175 3.01 -9.34 -18.88
C ASN A 175 3.42 -8.12 -18.06
N THR A 176 3.33 -6.95 -18.68
CA THR A 176 3.59 -5.66 -18.01
C THR A 176 2.28 -4.98 -17.68
N VAL A 177 2.14 -4.51 -16.44
CA VAL A 177 0.94 -3.85 -15.94
C VAL A 177 1.27 -2.57 -15.17
N GLN A 178 0.33 -1.64 -15.13
CA GLN A 178 0.29 -0.50 -14.23
C GLN A 178 -0.83 -0.75 -13.22
N LEU A 179 -0.54 -0.67 -11.93
CA LEU A 179 -1.56 -0.94 -10.90
C LEU A 179 -2.18 0.35 -10.41
N TYR A 180 -3.50 0.38 -10.32
CA TYR A 180 -4.23 1.40 -9.58
C TYR A 180 -4.88 0.78 -8.35
N ILE A 181 -4.46 1.20 -7.17
CA ILE A 181 -5.04 0.79 -5.89
C ILE A 181 -6.25 1.69 -5.65
N ALA A 182 -7.43 1.17 -6.00
CA ALA A 182 -8.69 1.90 -5.92
C ALA A 182 -9.16 2.09 -4.49
N GLU A 183 -8.95 1.09 -3.64
CA GLU A 183 -9.26 1.18 -2.23
C GLU A 183 -8.43 0.19 -1.42
N ILE A 184 -8.14 0.59 -0.19
CA ILE A 184 -7.76 -0.30 0.90
C ILE A 184 -8.49 0.23 2.12
N GLY A 185 -9.33 -0.61 2.74
CA GLY A 185 -10.18 -0.18 3.84
C GLY A 185 -10.55 -1.32 4.78
N ILE A 186 -10.81 -0.95 6.04
CA ILE A 186 -11.32 -1.84 7.08
C ILE A 186 -12.62 -1.28 7.61
N LYS A 187 -13.57 -2.18 7.85
CA LYS A 187 -14.90 -1.89 8.40
C LYS A 187 -14.84 -0.86 9.53
N PRO A 188 -15.39 0.35 9.34
CA PRO A 188 -15.24 1.44 10.29
C PRO A 188 -16.03 1.20 11.58
N SER A 189 -17.08 0.36 11.56
CA SER A 189 -17.83 -0.02 12.76
C SER A 189 -17.03 -0.82 13.80
N LEU A 190 -15.84 -1.34 13.44
CA LEU A 190 -14.99 -2.07 14.37
C LEU A 190 -14.38 -1.15 15.43
N GLU A 191 -14.18 -1.71 16.63
CA GLU A 191 -13.44 -1.06 17.71
C GLU A 191 -12.05 -0.61 17.23
N LYS A 192 -11.59 0.54 17.73
CA LYS A 192 -10.39 1.22 17.21
C LYS A 192 -9.16 0.33 17.16
N ASP A 193 -8.93 -0.44 18.22
CA ASP A 193 -7.76 -1.32 18.31
C ASP A 193 -7.90 -2.54 17.39
N LEU A 194 -9.09 -3.15 17.30
CA LEU A 194 -9.38 -4.20 16.33
C LEU A 194 -9.20 -3.72 14.88
N ARG A 195 -9.74 -2.55 14.56
CA ARG A 195 -9.58 -1.92 13.24
C ARG A 195 -8.11 -1.68 12.88
N ARG A 196 -7.30 -1.25 13.84
CA ARG A 196 -5.85 -1.09 13.65
C ARG A 196 -5.18 -2.43 13.33
N ARG A 197 -5.51 -3.47 14.10
CA ARG A 197 -4.97 -4.83 13.94
C ARG A 197 -5.34 -5.45 12.59
N TYR A 198 -6.63 -5.47 12.26
CA TYR A 198 -7.10 -5.97 10.97
C TYR A 198 -6.57 -5.14 9.80
N GLY A 199 -6.41 -3.82 9.99
CA GLY A 199 -5.78 -2.95 9.00
C GLY A 199 -4.35 -3.36 8.71
N ALA A 200 -3.53 -3.51 9.75
CA ALA A 200 -2.15 -3.98 9.60
C ALA A 200 -2.10 -5.34 8.88
N LYS A 201 -2.98 -6.28 9.24
CA LYS A 201 -3.07 -7.60 8.60
C LYS A 201 -3.44 -7.52 7.12
N LEU A 202 -4.52 -6.79 6.78
CA LEU A 202 -4.96 -6.57 5.41
C LEU A 202 -3.83 -5.98 4.55
N ILE A 203 -3.16 -4.96 5.08
CA ILE A 203 -2.08 -4.28 4.39
C ILE A 203 -0.90 -5.23 4.17
N SER A 204 -0.46 -5.95 5.22
CA SER A 204 0.64 -6.91 5.11
C SER A 204 0.35 -7.98 4.06
N SER A 205 -0.83 -8.61 4.12
CA SER A 205 -1.22 -9.64 3.16
C SER A 205 -1.38 -9.12 1.73
N PHE A 206 -1.85 -7.88 1.58
CA PHE A 206 -1.88 -7.22 0.29
C PHE A 206 -0.45 -6.97 -0.25
N MET A 207 0.50 -6.55 0.59
CA MET A 207 1.89 -6.38 0.17
C MET A 207 2.55 -7.71 -0.20
N ASP A 208 2.26 -8.80 0.51
CA ASP A 208 2.69 -10.15 0.12
C ASP A 208 2.17 -10.54 -1.27
N THR A 209 0.94 -10.11 -1.61
CA THR A 209 0.35 -10.32 -2.94
C THR A 209 1.15 -9.59 -4.02
N VAL A 210 1.58 -8.36 -3.76
CA VAL A 210 2.43 -7.60 -4.70
C VAL A 210 3.76 -8.32 -4.93
N VAL A 211 4.40 -8.85 -3.88
CA VAL A 211 5.64 -9.63 -4.02
C VAL A 211 5.39 -10.94 -4.78
N ASP A 212 4.26 -11.60 -4.53
CA ASP A 212 3.85 -12.82 -5.23
C ASP A 212 3.67 -12.61 -6.74
N LEU A 213 3.14 -11.45 -7.16
CA LEU A 213 3.10 -11.09 -8.59
C LEU A 213 4.50 -11.12 -9.22
N GLY A 214 5.52 -10.65 -8.51
CA GLY A 214 6.92 -10.76 -8.94
C GLY A 214 7.39 -12.20 -9.06
N LYS A 215 7.06 -13.05 -8.07
CA LYS A 215 7.39 -14.50 -8.10
C LYS A 215 6.77 -15.22 -9.29
N ARG A 216 5.59 -14.76 -9.75
CA ARG A 216 4.90 -15.29 -10.94
C ARG A 216 5.35 -14.66 -12.26
N GLY A 217 6.32 -13.75 -12.22
CA GLY A 217 6.89 -13.11 -13.40
C GLY A 217 6.08 -11.95 -13.96
N ILE A 218 5.12 -11.40 -13.21
CA ILE A 218 4.37 -10.21 -13.63
C ILE A 218 5.26 -8.99 -13.45
N ILE A 219 5.36 -8.17 -14.48
CA ILE A 219 6.13 -6.92 -14.48
C ILE A 219 5.19 -5.78 -14.13
N ILE A 220 5.39 -5.16 -12.97
CA ILE A 220 4.65 -3.98 -12.55
C ILE A 220 5.53 -2.78 -12.89
N ASP A 221 5.02 -1.86 -13.72
CA ASP A 221 5.75 -0.65 -14.10
C ASP A 221 5.62 0.43 -13.02
N SER A 222 4.39 0.69 -12.59
CA SER A 222 4.05 1.65 -11.54
C SER A 222 2.86 1.17 -10.70
N MET A 223 2.75 1.70 -9.48
CA MET A 223 1.50 1.64 -8.72
C MET A 223 1.05 3.05 -8.33
N THR A 224 -0.24 3.32 -8.41
CA THR A 224 -0.83 4.62 -8.06
C THR A 224 -2.02 4.45 -7.13
N SER A 225 -2.23 5.39 -6.22
CA SER A 225 -3.38 5.40 -5.32
C SER A 225 -3.73 6.82 -4.86
N VAL A 226 -4.95 7.00 -4.39
CA VAL A 226 -5.43 8.26 -3.80
C VAL A 226 -5.42 8.17 -2.27
N GLY A 227 -4.76 9.12 -1.63
CA GLY A 227 -4.80 9.30 -0.18
C GLY A 227 -5.90 10.29 0.21
N ALA A 228 -7.11 9.80 0.47
CA ALA A 228 -8.26 10.64 0.89
C ALA A 228 -8.23 11.04 2.38
N THR A 229 -7.59 10.23 3.23
CA THR A 229 -7.55 10.45 4.69
C THR A 229 -6.13 10.72 5.18
N ARG A 230 -5.98 11.37 6.33
CA ARG A 230 -4.66 11.57 6.96
C ARG A 230 -3.94 10.25 7.25
N SER A 231 -4.67 9.20 7.61
CA SER A 231 -4.12 7.84 7.81
C SER A 231 -3.71 7.22 6.48
N GLY A 232 -4.55 7.28 5.45
CA GLY A 232 -4.22 6.77 4.10
C GLY A 232 -2.99 7.45 3.49
N ILE A 233 -2.88 8.78 3.61
CA ILE A 233 -1.70 9.52 3.17
C ILE A 233 -0.43 9.04 3.89
N LYS A 234 -0.49 8.88 5.23
CA LYS A 234 0.65 8.40 6.00
C LYS A 234 1.03 6.97 5.60
N LEU A 235 0.03 6.14 5.32
CA LEU A 235 0.23 4.76 4.90
C LEU A 235 0.95 4.68 3.56
N LEU A 236 0.46 5.40 2.54
CA LEU A 236 1.08 5.43 1.22
C LEU A 236 2.53 5.92 1.29
N GLN A 237 2.77 6.99 2.08
CA GLN A 237 4.13 7.49 2.33
C GLN A 237 5.02 6.49 3.07
N HIS A 238 4.45 5.70 3.98
CA HIS A 238 5.19 4.66 4.70
C HIS A 238 5.67 3.56 3.74
N PHE A 239 4.86 3.21 2.73
CA PHE A 239 5.24 2.26 1.67
C PHE A 239 6.13 2.85 0.58
N GLY A 240 6.58 4.10 0.74
CA GLY A 240 7.49 4.75 -0.19
C GLY A 240 6.81 5.31 -1.44
N PHE A 241 5.48 5.42 -1.46
CA PHE A 241 4.83 6.20 -2.50
C PHE A 241 5.18 7.67 -2.34
N SER A 242 5.41 8.32 -3.47
CA SER A 242 5.65 9.76 -3.56
C SER A 242 4.38 10.44 -4.04
N GLU A 243 4.08 11.60 -3.46
CA GLU A 243 2.98 12.42 -3.93
C GLU A 243 3.31 12.98 -5.32
N ILE A 244 2.32 12.97 -6.20
CA ILE A 244 2.40 13.58 -7.53
C ILE A 244 1.43 14.76 -7.61
N VAL A 245 1.69 15.68 -8.54
CA VAL A 245 0.80 16.81 -8.78
C VAL A 245 -0.54 16.27 -9.28
N PHE A 246 -1.62 16.63 -8.59
CA PHE A 246 -2.97 16.19 -8.91
C PHE A 246 -3.89 17.42 -9.01
N PRO A 247 -4.83 17.47 -9.99
CA PRO A 247 -5.65 18.66 -10.21
C PRO A 247 -6.58 19.02 -9.04
N ARG A 248 -6.97 18.02 -8.24
CA ARG A 248 -7.91 18.21 -7.12
C ARG A 248 -7.20 18.69 -5.86
N SER A 249 -7.78 19.70 -5.21
CA SER A 249 -7.27 20.19 -3.92
C SER A 249 -7.75 19.37 -2.72
N ASP A 250 -8.82 18.58 -2.88
CA ASP A 250 -9.46 17.80 -1.79
C ASP A 250 -8.86 16.40 -1.60
N THR A 251 -8.08 15.93 -2.57
CA THR A 251 -7.49 14.59 -2.61
C THR A 251 -6.03 14.68 -3.05
N ARG A 252 -5.21 13.75 -2.56
CA ARG A 252 -3.78 13.71 -2.86
C ARG A 252 -3.46 12.41 -3.55
N MET A 253 -2.83 12.48 -4.72
CA MET A 253 -2.45 11.30 -5.46
C MET A 253 -1.00 10.92 -5.18
N PHE A 254 -0.75 9.63 -5.09
CA PHE A 254 0.53 9.04 -4.76
C PHE A 254 0.88 7.98 -5.79
N ALA A 255 2.12 7.99 -6.25
CA ALA A 255 2.64 6.98 -7.17
C ALA A 255 3.97 6.41 -6.65
N ILE A 256 4.27 5.19 -7.07
CA ILE A 256 5.55 4.54 -6.86
C ILE A 256 6.01 3.93 -8.19
N ASP A 257 7.21 4.33 -8.61
CA ASP A 257 7.90 3.75 -9.76
C ASP A 257 8.63 2.49 -9.29
N MET A 258 8.28 1.34 -9.86
CA MET A 258 8.79 0.04 -9.42
C MET A 258 10.27 -0.15 -9.76
N LYS A 259 10.77 0.55 -10.79
CA LYS A 259 12.17 0.48 -11.23
C LYS A 259 13.06 1.38 -10.37
N GLN A 260 12.56 2.56 -9.99
CA GLN A 260 13.35 3.58 -9.29
C GLN A 260 13.22 3.54 -7.77
N SER A 261 12.14 2.96 -7.24
CA SER A 261 11.90 2.99 -5.80
C SER A 261 12.93 2.17 -5.02
N GLY A 262 13.42 2.77 -3.92
CA GLY A 262 14.25 2.12 -2.92
C GLY A 262 13.45 1.54 -1.75
N ALA A 263 12.12 1.54 -1.81
CA ALA A 263 11.29 1.03 -0.71
C ALA A 263 11.51 -0.49 -0.53
N PRO A 264 11.57 -1.00 0.71
CA PRO A 264 11.86 -2.42 0.99
C PRO A 264 10.90 -3.38 0.28
N LEU A 265 9.60 -3.05 0.24
CA LEU A 265 8.60 -3.82 -0.50
C LEU A 265 8.95 -3.96 -1.99
N ILE A 266 9.41 -2.88 -2.62
CA ILE A 266 9.74 -2.86 -4.05
C ILE A 266 11.05 -3.61 -4.31
N GLN A 267 11.99 -3.58 -3.36
CA GLN A 267 13.17 -4.44 -3.42
C GLN A 267 12.78 -5.92 -3.38
N ALA A 268 11.93 -6.33 -2.42
CA ALA A 268 11.46 -7.71 -2.32
C ALA A 268 10.72 -8.18 -3.59
N TYR A 269 9.86 -7.32 -4.15
CA TYR A 269 9.20 -7.57 -5.43
C TYR A 269 10.21 -7.77 -6.58
N ARG A 270 11.20 -6.89 -6.73
CA ARG A 270 12.21 -6.99 -7.79
C ARG A 270 13.07 -8.23 -7.65
N GLU A 271 13.50 -8.56 -6.43
CA GLU A 271 14.25 -9.79 -6.16
C GLU A 271 13.44 -11.04 -6.54
N ALA A 272 12.14 -11.06 -6.21
CA ALA A 272 11.24 -12.14 -6.61
C ALA A 272 11.13 -12.27 -8.14
N LEU A 273 10.99 -11.14 -8.85
CA LEU A 273 10.93 -11.11 -10.31
C LEU A 273 12.25 -11.55 -10.97
N GLU A 274 13.39 -11.10 -10.45
CA GLU A 274 14.71 -11.53 -10.92
C GLU A 274 14.92 -13.04 -10.77
N ASN A 275 14.48 -13.60 -9.64
CA ASN A 275 14.56 -15.05 -9.40
C ASN A 275 13.69 -15.84 -10.38
N PHE A 276 12.47 -15.37 -10.66
CA PHE A 276 11.62 -15.95 -11.69
C PHE A 276 12.31 -15.95 -13.07
N ASN A 277 12.94 -14.83 -13.44
CA ASN A 277 13.63 -14.68 -14.72
C ASN A 277 14.84 -15.63 -14.84
N LYS A 278 15.59 -15.85 -13.76
CA LYS A 278 16.73 -16.79 -13.73
C LYS A 278 16.30 -18.25 -13.87
N GLN A 279 15.14 -18.62 -13.30
CA GLN A 279 14.61 -19.99 -13.38
C GLN A 279 13.97 -20.32 -14.74
N SER A 280 13.61 -19.28 -15.51
CA SER A 280 12.94 -19.41 -16.81
C SER A 280 13.90 -19.30 -18.00
N GLN A 281 15.22 -19.29 -17.75
CA GLN A 281 16.30 -19.32 -18.75
C GLN A 281 16.90 -20.72 -18.81
#